data_AF-A0A1X6N5W2-F1
#
_entry.id   AF-A0A1X6N5W2-F1
#
_cell.length_a   1.000
_cell.length_b   1.000
_cell.length_c   1.000
_cell.angle_alpha   90.00
_cell.angle_beta   90.00
_cell.angle_gamma   90.00
#
_symmetry.space_group_name_H-M   'P 1'
#
loop_
_entity.id
_entity.type
_entity.pdbx_description
1 polymer ?
#
loop_
_entity_poly.entity_id
_entity_poly.type
_entity_poly.pdbx_seq_one_letter_code
_entity_poly.pdbx_strand_id
1 'polypeptide(L)' 'MDAAVTPPLRVLVARAEGISAAAAQSRLHAFLNKYEDRRRLASNGGDSTISAQLEKLTDALNEEADARMKHASQK' A
#
# COMPACT_ATOMS: atom_id res chain seq x y z
N MET A 1 11.06 -24.49 15.56
CA MET A 1 9.71 -25.04 15.28
C MET A 1 9.00 -23.95 14.50
N ASP A 2 8.82 -24.14 13.20
CA ASP A 2 8.11 -23.15 12.37
C ASP A 2 6.67 -23.08 12.86
N ALA A 3 6.22 -21.88 13.23
CA ALA A 3 4.86 -21.70 13.71
C ALA A 3 3.91 -22.13 12.59
N ALA A 4 3.08 -23.14 12.85
CA ALA A 4 2.00 -23.50 11.95
C ALA A 4 1.05 -22.29 11.87
N VAL A 5 1.13 -21.54 10.78
CA VAL A 5 0.27 -20.39 10.52
C VAL A 5 -1.07 -20.93 10.06
N THR A 6 -1.91 -21.37 10.99
CA THR A 6 -3.34 -21.58 10.69
C THR A 6 -3.95 -20.20 10.46
N PRO A 7 -4.30 -19.83 9.21
CA PRO A 7 -4.95 -18.56 8.96
C PRO A 7 -6.30 -18.52 9.71
N PRO A 8 -6.75 -17.33 10.12
CA PRO A 8 -8.04 -17.20 10.79
C PRO A 8 -9.16 -17.70 9.88
N LEU A 9 -10.09 -18.48 10.45
CA LEU A 9 -11.21 -19.08 9.71
C LEU A 9 -12.12 -18.03 9.06
N ARG A 10 -12.25 -16.86 9.67
CA ARG A 10 -13.08 -15.74 9.18
C ARG A 10 -12.50 -14.39 9.58
N VAL A 11 -12.52 -13.43 8.66
CA VAL A 11 -12.21 -12.02 8.90
C VAL A 11 -13.52 -11.24 8.85
N LEU A 12 -13.84 -10.51 9.91
CA LEU A 12 -15.03 -9.66 9.99
C LEU A 12 -14.60 -8.19 9.95
N VAL A 13 -15.31 -7.37 9.16
CA VAL A 13 -15.05 -5.93 9.10
C VAL A 13 -15.54 -5.29 10.40
N ALA A 14 -14.62 -4.74 11.19
CA ALA A 14 -14.97 -4.02 12.42
C ALA A 14 -15.46 -2.60 12.16
N ARG A 15 -14.84 -1.91 11.19
CA ARG A 15 -15.19 -0.55 10.76
C ARG A 15 -14.56 -0.24 9.41
N ALA A 16 -15.19 0.66 8.65
CA ALA A 16 -14.64 1.22 7.42
C ALA A 16 -14.76 2.75 7.47
N GLU A 17 -13.68 3.44 7.14
CA GLU A 17 -13.63 4.91 7.11
C GLU A 17 -12.82 5.33 5.88
N GLY A 18 -13.33 6.33 5.15
CA GLY A 18 -12.63 6.91 4.02
C GLY A 18 -11.43 7.75 4.49
N ILE A 19 -10.35 7.75 3.72
CA ILE A 19 -9.19 8.61 3.98
C ILE A 19 -8.94 9.52 2.79
N SER A 20 -8.29 10.66 3.05
CA SER A 20 -7.86 11.55 1.97
C SER A 20 -6.72 10.92 1.14
N ALA A 21 -6.61 11.33 -0.12
CA ALA A 21 -5.53 10.88 -1.01
C ALA A 21 -4.13 11.14 -0.43
N ALA A 22 -3.91 12.31 0.18
CA ALA A 22 -2.64 12.63 0.85
C ALA A 22 -2.33 11.68 2.03
N ALA A 23 -3.34 11.33 2.83
CA ALA A 23 -3.18 10.36 3.90
C ALA A 23 -2.91 8.95 3.35
N ALA A 24 -3.54 8.58 2.24
CA ALA A 24 -3.31 7.31 1.56
C ALA A 24 -1.85 7.21 1.05
N GLN A 25 -1.38 8.24 0.36
CA GLN A 25 -0.02 8.33 -0.18
C GLN A 25 1.04 8.22 0.94
N SER A 26 0.88 8.98 2.02
CA SER A 26 1.78 8.92 3.18
C SER A 26 1.83 7.53 3.82
N ARG A 27 0.67 6.89 4.01
CA ARG A 27 0.59 5.52 4.56
C ARG A 27 1.23 4.49 3.62
N LEU A 28 1.04 4.65 2.31
CA LEU A 28 1.62 3.77 1.29
C LEU A 28 3.14 3.84 1.27
N HIS A 29 3.73 5.05 1.29
CA HIS A 29 5.18 5.21 1.39
C HIS A 29 5.74 4.58 2.67
N ALA A 30 5.09 4.81 3.81
CA ALA A 30 5.50 4.21 5.08
C ALA A 30 5.42 2.67 5.04
N PHE A 31 4.40 2.12 4.37
CA PHE A 31 4.25 0.69 4.18
C PHE A 31 5.34 0.12 3.27
N LEU A 32 5.59 0.74 2.12
CA LEU A 32 6.61 0.33 1.14
C LEU A 32 8.01 0.28 1.76
N ASN A 33 8.40 1.30 2.53
CA ASN A 33 9.68 1.30 3.23
C ASN A 33 9.82 0.09 4.15
N LYS A 34 8.79 -0.17 4.98
CA LYS A 34 8.78 -1.33 5.89
C LYS A 34 8.70 -2.67 5.14
N TYR A 35 8.03 -2.68 3.99
CA TYR A 35 7.88 -3.87 3.16
C TYR A 35 9.22 -4.26 2.53
N GLU A 36 9.96 -3.29 2.00
CA GLU A 36 11.30 -3.49 1.46
C GLU A 36 12.26 -4.04 2.52
N ASP A 37 12.22 -3.50 3.74
CA ASP A 37 13.02 -4.02 4.85
C ASP A 37 12.70 -5.49 5.16
N ARG A 38 11.42 -5.85 5.20
CA ARG A 38 10.98 -7.25 5.39
C ARG A 38 11.36 -8.14 4.20
N ARG A 39 11.24 -7.64 2.98
CA ARG A 39 11.58 -8.35 1.74
C ARG A 39 13.06 -8.68 1.68
N ARG A 40 13.93 -7.73 2.06
CA ARG A 40 15.38 -7.96 2.14
C ARG A 40 15.76 -9.01 3.18
N LEU A 41 15.02 -9.11 4.28
CA LEU A 41 15.23 -10.11 5.33
C LEU A 41 14.68 -11.50 4.96
N ALA A 42 13.69 -11.57 4.09
CA ALA A 42 13.12 -12.83 3.60
C ALA A 42 14.02 -13.42 2.50
N SER A 43 15.00 -14.24 2.89
CA SER A 43 16.04 -14.75 1.98
C SER A 43 15.55 -15.60 0.80
N ASN A 44 14.31 -16.09 0.78
CA ASN A 44 13.80 -16.94 -0.30
C ASN A 44 12.31 -16.66 -0.56
N GLY A 45 11.99 -16.03 -1.68
CA GLY A 45 10.61 -15.96 -2.22
C GLY A 45 9.86 -14.66 -1.93
N GLY A 46 10.33 -13.54 -2.46
CA GLY A 46 9.56 -12.29 -2.47
C GLY A 46 8.58 -12.26 -3.65
N ASP A 47 7.28 -12.25 -3.37
CA ASP A 47 6.20 -12.16 -4.36
C ASP A 47 6.32 -10.84 -5.16
N SER A 48 6.93 -10.90 -6.35
CA SER A 48 7.19 -9.74 -7.21
C SER A 48 5.89 -9.05 -7.64
N THR A 49 4.80 -9.81 -7.69
CA THR A 49 3.45 -9.36 -8.00
C THR A 49 2.97 -8.30 -7.02
N ILE A 50 3.20 -8.50 -5.72
CA ILE A 50 2.77 -7.54 -4.69
C ILE A 50 3.52 -6.23 -4.84
N SER A 51 4.83 -6.30 -5.11
CA SER A 51 5.67 -5.11 -5.31
C SER A 51 5.17 -4.29 -6.50
N ALA A 52 4.92 -4.94 -7.64
CA ALA A 52 4.41 -4.30 -8.85
C ALA A 52 3.01 -3.69 -8.67
N GLN A 53 2.15 -4.30 -7.85
CA GLN A 53 0.82 -3.74 -7.54
C GLN A 53 0.92 -2.49 -6.66
N LEU A 54 1.84 -2.47 -5.69
CA LEU A 54 2.05 -1.31 -4.81
C LEU A 54 2.68 -0.13 -5.56
N GLU A 55 3.57 -0.40 -6.51
CA GLU A 55 4.10 0.62 -7.42
C GLU A 55 2.98 1.25 -8.25
N LYS A 56 2.14 0.44 -8.92
CA LYS A 56 0.99 0.94 -9.68
C LYS A 56 0.04 1.79 -8.85
N LEU A 57 -0.19 1.42 -7.59
CA LEU A 57 -1.03 2.21 -6.68
C LEU A 57 -0.38 3.55 -6.34
N THR A 58 0.93 3.57 -6.15
CA THR A 58 1.68 4.80 -5.89
C THR A 58 1.57 5.76 -7.07
N ASP A 59 1.74 5.25 -8.30
CA ASP A 59 1.62 6.04 -9.52
C ASP A 59 0.21 6.63 -9.68
N ALA A 60 -0.82 5.81 -9.48
CA ALA A 60 -2.21 6.27 -9.56
C ALA A 60 -2.54 7.39 -8.55
N LEU A 61 -2.00 7.31 -7.33
CA LEU A 61 -2.20 8.35 -6.31
C LEU A 61 -1.48 9.66 -6.68
N ASN A 62 -0.31 9.58 -7.29
CA ASN A 62 0.42 10.75 -7.77
C ASN A 62 -0.33 11.43 -8.93
N GLU A 63 -0.84 10.65 -9.89
CA GLU A 63 -1.66 11.16 -10.99
C GLU A 63 -2.93 11.88 -10.48
N GLU A 64 -3.61 11.32 -9.47
CA GLU A 64 -4.78 11.97 -8.85
C GLU A 64 -4.40 13.31 -8.19
N ALA A 65 -3.28 13.34 -7.47
CA ALA A 65 -2.78 14.55 -6.83
C ALA A 65 -2.47 15.64 -7.87
N ASP A 66 -1.75 15.29 -8.94
CA ASP A 66 -1.39 16.20 -10.03
C ASP A 66 -2.63 16.72 -10.77
N ALA A 67 -3.61 15.85 -11.04
CA ALA A 67 -4.87 16.23 -11.67
C ALA A 67 -5.64 17.24 -10.81
N ARG A 68 -5.71 17.03 -9.48
CA ARG A 68 -6.34 18.00 -8.57
C ARG A 68 -5.63 19.35 -8.57
N MET A 69 -4.30 19.37 -8.60
CA MET A 69 -3.53 20.62 -8.65
C MET A 69 -3.78 21.38 -9.96
N LYS A 70 -3.81 20.68 -11.10
CA LYS A 70 -4.11 21.30 -12.42
C LYS A 70 -5.51 21.90 -12.47
N HIS A 71 -6.52 21.20 -11.93
CA HIS A 71 -7.89 21.71 -11.87
C HIS A 71 -8.07 22.88 -10.89
N ALA A 72 -7.29 22.94 -9.82
CA ALA A 72 -7.32 24.06 -8.87
C ALA A 72 -6.73 25.35 -9.46
N SER A 73 -5.79 25.24 -10.41
CA SER A 73 -5.09 26.38 -11.00
C SER A 73 -5.78 27.00 -12.23
N GLN A 74 -6.92 26.43 -12.67
CA GLN A 74 -7.75 26.93 -13.78
C GLN A 74 -9.03 27.68 -13.32
N LYS A 75 -9.20 27.88 -12.01
CA LYS A 75 -10.23 28.75 -11.42
C LYS A 75 -9.61 30.02 -10.90
#